data_AF-A0A3L7VV72-F1
#
_entry.id   AF-A0A3L7VV72-F1
#
_cell.length_a   1.000
_cell.length_b   1.000
_cell.length_c   1.000
_cell.angle_alpha   90.00
_cell.angle_beta   90.00
_cell.angle_gamma   90.00
#
_symmetry.space_group_name_H-M   'P 1'
#
loop_
_entity.id
_entity.type
_entity.pdbx_description
1 polymer ?
#
loop_
_entity_poly.entity_id
_entity_poly.type
_entity_poly.pdbx_seq_one_letter_code
_entity_poly.pdbx_strand_id
1 'polypeptide(L)'
;RARLFTPAVATTLDLVLAADQANLRNGRDIIRMADRQPEIRLIRDFDPAAVGRDLDDPWGYLSAEYERTAAEIAAAIPGLLAELRDRV
;
A
#
# COMPACT_ATOMS: atom_id res chain seq x y z
N ARG A 1 4.63 14.75 8.52
CA ARG A 1 3.28 15.18 8.96
C ARG A 1 2.26 14.34 8.22
N ALA A 2 1.22 13.84 8.89
CA ALA A 2 0.12 13.14 8.21
C ALA A 2 -0.60 14.08 7.23
N ARG A 3 -1.11 13.52 6.13
CA ARG A 3 -1.89 14.23 5.10
C ARG A 3 -2.99 13.33 4.58
N LEU A 4 -4.11 13.92 4.18
CA LEU A 4 -5.21 13.17 3.56
C LEU A 4 -4.84 12.74 2.14
N PHE A 5 -5.27 11.53 1.76
CA PHE A 5 -5.28 11.10 0.37
C PHE A 5 -6.53 11.66 -0.31
N THR A 6 -6.35 12.48 -1.34
CA THR A 6 -7.44 13.16 -2.05
C THR A 6 -7.39 12.83 -3.54
N PRO A 7 -8.47 13.06 -4.31
CA PRO A 7 -8.46 12.84 -5.76
C PRO A 7 -7.35 13.63 -6.47
N ALA A 8 -7.09 14.87 -6.04
CA ALA A 8 -6.01 15.69 -6.58
C ALA A 8 -4.62 15.06 -6.35
N VAL A 9 -4.40 14.44 -5.19
CA VAL A 9 -3.16 13.69 -4.93
C VAL A 9 -3.12 12.44 -5.81
N ALA A 10 -4.22 11.70 -5.93
CA ALA A 10 -4.29 10.49 -6.76
C ALA A 10 -3.95 10.76 -8.23
N THR A 11 -4.43 11.87 -8.81
CA THR A 11 -4.13 12.26 -10.21
C THR A 11 -2.62 12.37 -10.50
N THR A 12 -1.81 12.66 -9.48
CA THR A 12 -0.34 12.84 -9.62
C THR A 12 0.47 11.56 -9.51
N LEU A 13 -0.18 10.41 -9.30
CA LEU A 13 0.49 9.14 -9.04
C LEU A 13 0.28 8.17 -10.21
N ASP A 14 1.18 7.19 -10.30
CA ASP A 14 1.02 6.02 -11.18
C ASP A 14 0.58 4.78 -10.37
N LEU A 15 1.01 4.70 -9.10
CA LEU A 15 0.74 3.59 -8.19
C LEU A 15 0.44 4.10 -6.77
N VAL A 16 -0.58 3.53 -6.14
CA VAL A 16 -0.96 3.72 -4.74
C VAL A 16 -0.87 2.38 -4.02
N LEU A 17 -0.21 2.37 -2.85
CA LEU A 17 -0.07 1.19 -2.01
C LEU A 17 -0.97 1.31 -0.79
N ALA A 18 -1.92 0.38 -0.64
CA ALA A 18 -2.82 0.29 0.50
C ALA A 18 -2.27 -0.70 1.55
N ALA A 19 -2.43 -0.38 2.83
CA ALA A 19 -2.00 -1.26 3.92
C ALA A 19 -2.92 -2.48 4.08
N ASP A 20 -4.23 -2.30 3.93
CA ASP A 20 -5.24 -3.34 4.18
C ASP A 20 -6.41 -3.26 3.18
N GLN A 21 -7.35 -4.21 3.26
CA GLN A 21 -8.54 -4.19 2.41
C GLN A 21 -9.43 -2.95 2.58
N ALA A 22 -9.51 -2.37 3.77
CA ALA A 22 -10.35 -1.20 4.01
C ALA A 22 -9.76 0.04 3.32
N ASN A 23 -8.45 0.22 3.44
CA ASN A 23 -7.64 1.21 2.76
C ASN A 23 -7.75 1.04 1.24
N LEU A 24 -7.68 -0.21 0.75
CA LEU A 24 -7.84 -0.52 -0.67
C LEU A 24 -9.22 -0.12 -1.20
N ARG A 25 -10.30 -0.45 -0.48
CA ARG A 25 -11.66 -0.07 -0.85
C ARG A 25 -11.84 1.46 -0.87
N ASN A 26 -11.46 2.13 0.22
CA ASN A 26 -11.58 3.59 0.34
C ASN A 26 -10.72 4.31 -0.71
N GLY A 27 -9.51 3.82 -0.95
CA GLY A 27 -8.60 4.37 -1.96
C GLY A 27 -9.17 4.22 -3.39
N ARG A 28 -9.82 3.09 -3.71
CA ARG A 28 -10.53 2.91 -4.99
C ARG A 28 -11.66 3.92 -5.17
N ASP A 29 -12.43 4.20 -4.13
CA ASP A 29 -13.50 5.20 -4.19
C ASP A 29 -12.94 6.61 -4.45
N ILE A 30 -11.83 6.97 -3.81
CA ILE A 30 -11.14 8.24 -4.04
C ILE A 30 -10.56 8.32 -5.46
N ILE A 31 -9.94 7.25 -5.94
CA ILE A 31 -9.33 7.20 -7.29
C ILE A 31 -10.37 7.35 -8.39
N ARG A 32 -11.59 6.82 -8.22
CA ARG A 32 -12.69 7.01 -9.19
C ARG A 32 -13.08 8.47 -9.40
N MET A 33 -12.75 9.34 -8.45
CA MET A 33 -13.03 10.77 -8.52
C MET A 33 -11.86 11.58 -9.10
N ALA A 34 -10.73 10.94 -9.41
CA ALA A 34 -9.53 11.59 -9.91
C ALA A 34 -9.52 11.65 -11.45
N ASP A 35 -8.87 12.67 -12.02
CA ASP A 35 -8.76 12.86 -13.47
C ASP A 35 -7.92 11.75 -14.14
N ARG A 36 -6.92 11.26 -13.40
CA ARG A 36 -6.17 10.04 -13.74
C ARG A 36 -6.43 8.98 -12.70
N GLN A 37 -6.59 7.74 -13.18
CA GLN A 37 -6.81 6.58 -12.32
C GLN A 37 -5.50 5.81 -12.15
N PRO A 38 -4.69 6.10 -11.09
CA PRO A 38 -3.53 5.28 -10.78
C PRO A 38 -3.95 3.85 -10.45
N GLU A 39 -3.01 2.93 -10.60
CA GLU A 39 -3.18 1.59 -10.05
C GLU A 39 -3.19 1.65 -8.51
N ILE A 40 -4.00 0.79 -7.88
CA ILE A 40 -3.99 0.62 -6.42
C ILE A 40 -3.92 -0.86 -6.06
N ARG A 41 -2.94 -1.22 -5.24
CA ARG A 41 -2.66 -2.59 -4.78
C ARG A 41 -2.31 -2.60 -3.29
N LEU A 42 -2.34 -3.78 -2.68
CA LEU A 42 -1.91 -3.94 -1.30
C LEU A 42 -0.39 -3.99 -1.26
N ILE A 43 0.21 -3.44 -0.19
CA ILE A 43 1.66 -3.57 0.06
C ILE A 43 2.06 -5.05 0.02
N ARG A 44 1.27 -5.92 0.64
CA ARG A 44 1.58 -7.34 0.74
C ARG A 44 1.40 -8.13 -0.56
N ASP A 45 0.78 -7.56 -1.59
CA ASP A 45 0.69 -8.21 -2.90
C ASP A 45 2.07 -8.35 -3.57
N PHE A 46 3.10 -7.69 -3.04
CA PHE A 46 4.47 -7.71 -3.53
C PHE A 46 5.40 -8.61 -2.71
N ASP A 47 4.90 -9.25 -1.64
CA ASP A 47 5.64 -10.26 -0.90
C ASP A 47 5.13 -11.66 -1.32
N PRO A 48 5.93 -12.46 -2.07
CA PRO A 48 5.50 -13.79 -2.49
C PRO A 48 5.38 -14.81 -1.34
N ALA A 49 5.95 -14.51 -0.18
CA ALA A 49 5.89 -15.34 1.02
C ALA A 49 4.79 -14.88 2.01
N ALA A 50 4.05 -13.82 1.68
CA ALA A 50 3.02 -13.27 2.54
C ALA A 50 1.92 -14.29 2.87
N VAL A 51 1.66 -14.49 4.16
CA VAL A 51 0.53 -15.30 4.65
C VAL A 51 -0.64 -14.37 5.01
N GLY A 52 -1.60 -14.22 4.09
CA GLY A 52 -2.68 -13.21 4.17
C GLY A 52 -2.45 -12.03 3.22
N ARG A 53 -3.29 -11.00 3.28
CA ARG A 53 -3.21 -9.86 2.34
C ARG A 53 -3.10 -8.48 2.97
N ASP A 54 -3.49 -8.36 4.23
CA ASP A 54 -3.45 -7.10 4.95
C ASP A 54 -2.14 -7.00 5.73
N LEU A 55 -1.61 -5.79 5.81
CA LEU A 55 -0.54 -5.44 6.72
C LEU A 55 -1.11 -5.41 8.15
N ASP A 56 -0.38 -5.98 9.11
CA ASP A 56 -0.81 -5.95 10.50
C ASP A 56 -0.69 -4.52 11.05
N ASP A 57 -1.81 -3.86 11.37
CA ASP A 57 -1.80 -2.51 11.97
C ASP A 57 -1.35 -2.60 13.45
N PRO A 58 -0.19 -2.01 13.81
CA PRO A 58 0.35 -2.13 15.15
C PRO A 58 -0.25 -1.12 16.13
N TRP A 59 -1.20 -0.28 15.72
CA TRP A 59 -1.77 0.76 16.58
C TRP A 59 -2.41 0.18 17.85
N GLY A 60 -1.91 0.64 19.00
CA GLY A 60 -2.39 0.21 20.32
C GLY A 60 -1.71 -1.04 20.88
N TYR A 61 -0.73 -1.59 20.16
CA TYR A 61 0.06 -2.76 20.59
C TYR A 61 1.46 -2.38 21.07
N LEU A 62 2.27 -3.39 21.44
CA LEU A 62 3.64 -3.20 21.92
C LEU A 62 4.60 -2.96 20.75
N SER A 63 5.85 -2.63 21.06
CA SER A 63 6.87 -2.34 20.04
C SER A 63 7.13 -3.51 19.09
N ALA A 64 6.95 -4.75 19.57
CA ALA A 64 7.14 -5.95 18.77
C ALA A 64 6.18 -6.02 17.57
N GLU A 65 4.95 -5.54 17.72
CA GLU A 65 3.99 -5.47 16.63
C GLU A 65 4.40 -4.44 15.57
N TYR A 66 4.96 -3.30 15.98
CA TYR A 66 5.52 -2.32 15.03
C TYR A 66 6.72 -2.88 14.26
N GLU A 67 7.59 -3.65 14.92
CA GLU A 67 8.72 -4.33 14.26
C GLU A 67 8.23 -5.38 13.27
N ARG A 68 7.17 -6.12 13.61
CA ARG A 68 6.52 -7.07 12.70
C ARG A 68 5.97 -6.35 11.47
N THR A 69 5.18 -5.29 11.64
CA THR A 69 4.65 -4.48 10.52
C THR A 69 5.78 -3.96 9.63
N ALA A 70 6.88 -3.50 10.22
CA ALA A 70 8.04 -3.03 9.47
C ALA A 70 8.71 -4.18 8.67
N ALA A 71 8.81 -5.37 9.25
CA ALA A 71 9.34 -6.56 8.57
C ALA A 71 8.46 -6.99 7.39
N GLU A 72 7.13 -6.91 7.52
CA GLU A 72 6.19 -7.19 6.42
C GLU A 72 6.36 -6.19 5.26
N ILE A 73 6.49 -4.89 5.56
CA ILE A 73 6.78 -3.88 4.53
C ILE A 73 8.12 -4.19 3.87
N ALA A 74 9.15 -4.51 4.64
CA ALA A 74 10.48 -4.82 4.11
C ALA A 74 10.48 -6.06 3.19
N ALA A 75 9.70 -7.09 3.53
CA ALA A 75 9.55 -8.30 2.73
C ALA A 75 8.87 -8.05 1.37
N ALA A 76 8.01 -7.04 1.28
CA ALA A 76 7.33 -6.65 0.03
C ALA A 76 8.21 -5.82 -0.92
N ILE A 77 9.26 -5.14 -0.42
CA ILE A 77 10.09 -4.23 -1.23
C ILE A 77 10.75 -4.94 -2.42
N PRO A 78 11.37 -6.14 -2.29
CA PRO A 78 12.00 -6.82 -3.42
C PRO A 78 11.04 -7.08 -4.59
N GLY A 79 9.82 -7.56 -4.32
CA GLY A 79 8.82 -7.81 -5.36
C GLY A 79 8.30 -6.52 -5.99
N LEU A 80 8.10 -5.47 -5.20
CA LEU A 80 7.72 -4.15 -5.71
C LEU A 80 8.78 -3.60 -6.65
N LEU A 81 10.05 -3.65 -6.25
CA LEU A 81 11.15 -3.16 -7.07
C LEU A 81 11.38 -4.01 -8.33
N ALA A 82 11.13 -5.32 -8.29
CA ALA A 82 11.20 -6.17 -9.47
C ALA A 82 10.12 -5.74 -10.49
N GLU A 83 8.87 -5.61 -10.05
CA GLU A 83 7.77 -5.21 -10.92
C GLU A 83 7.95 -3.81 -11.49
N LEU A 84 8.44 -2.84 -10.69
CA LEU A 84 8.68 -1.49 -11.18
C LEU A 84 9.78 -1.41 -12.24
N ARG A 85 10.80 -2.29 -12.17
CA ARG A 85 11.86 -2.35 -13.21
C ARG A 85 11.32 -2.81 -14.55
N ASP A 86 10.33 -3.69 -14.56
CA ASP A 86 9.72 -4.20 -15.79
C ASP A 86 8.77 -3.18 -16.46
N ARG A 87 8.45 -2.07 -15.78
CA ARG A 87 7.57 -1.00 -16.27
C ARG A 87 8.31 0.17 -16.93
N VAL A 88 9.64 0.21 -16.85
CA VAL A 88 10.51 1.28 -17.39
C VAL A 88 11.16 0.83 -18.69
#